data_AF-A0A7C7CLK3-F1
#
_entry.id   AF-A0A7C7CLK3-F1
#
_cell.length_a   1.000
_cell.length_b   1.000
_cell.length_c   1.000
_cell.angle_alpha   90.00
_cell.angle_beta   90.00
_cell.angle_gamma   90.00
#
_symmetry.space_group_name_H-M   'P 1'
#
loop_
_entity.id
_entity.type
_entity.pdbx_description
1 polymer ?
#
loop_
_entity_poly.entity_id
_entity_poly.type
_entity_poly.pdbx_seq_one_letter_code
_entity_poly.pdbx_strand_id
1 'polypeptide(L)'
;MQKILITILAIMMLSCEFEDTVAAYEDKLVIFCNLPANLPLGTIGDTCFISLSSSIEDEVEPEDLYISNAVVTITQASTNEVFPVSPVLNRIGRYLTADSIIFQPGETYTLHAVYGEFEVSAETTIPSGMDYFSPDNQTQKCEGVEQVVPAVNTENFDLQWLNYMDNLDTIIQLIDFYTISTAVYRKGSCYTESFASFPLFMLDFEADNYATIKVTTVALEAYQRGLEPFEDLNSDGEYNEDSETFTDFNRNGIHDSTFVNLIYDTSLVYKLWKENYLRDEHGDPYRVNPFTWQVSLPPVPMSWLFFNYYGLTLVILEATDDAYYNYYSGDPAGQNQYLLPESNIIGGYGLFSSTNAKAFLVNIERE
;
A
#
# COMPACT_ATOMS: atom_id res chain seq x y z
N MET A 1 2.63 -62.81 -27.98
CA MET A 1 2.88 -61.91 -26.83
C MET A 1 2.35 -60.55 -27.22
N GLN A 2 1.07 -60.39 -26.96
CA GLN A 2 0.18 -59.32 -27.37
C GLN A 2 -0.81 -59.29 -26.22
N LYS A 3 -1.09 -58.11 -25.65
CA LYS A 3 -1.68 -57.85 -24.33
C LYS A 3 -0.63 -57.71 -23.23
N ILE A 4 -0.37 -56.45 -22.88
CA ILE A 4 0.28 -55.84 -21.69
C ILE A 4 1.20 -54.73 -22.19
N LEU A 5 0.63 -53.76 -22.92
CA LEU A 5 1.20 -52.40 -23.07
C LEU A 5 0.17 -51.44 -23.65
N ILE A 6 -1.11 -51.59 -23.27
CA ILE A 6 -2.20 -50.66 -23.65
C ILE A 6 -2.93 -50.20 -22.37
N THR A 7 -2.23 -50.19 -21.24
CA THR A 7 -2.81 -49.82 -19.93
C THR A 7 -2.14 -48.60 -19.30
N ILE A 8 -1.12 -48.01 -19.95
CA ILE A 8 -0.42 -46.82 -19.45
C ILE A 8 -0.86 -45.54 -20.19
N LEU A 9 -1.50 -45.65 -21.36
CA LEU A 9 -1.95 -44.48 -22.14
C LEU A 9 -3.38 -44.01 -21.77
N ALA A 10 -4.09 -44.74 -20.90
CA ALA A 10 -5.45 -44.38 -20.48
C ALA A 10 -5.52 -43.50 -19.22
N ILE A 11 -4.38 -43.26 -18.55
CA ILE A 11 -4.31 -42.45 -17.32
C ILE A 11 -3.96 -40.97 -17.62
N MET A 12 -3.58 -40.63 -18.86
CA MET A 12 -3.28 -39.24 -19.27
C MET A 12 -4.49 -38.44 -19.78
N MET A 13 -5.70 -39.01 -19.78
CA MET A 13 -6.92 -38.32 -20.25
C MET A 13 -7.93 -38.05 -19.12
N LEU A 14 -7.54 -38.25 -17.85
CA LEU A 14 -8.20 -37.59 -16.73
C LEU A 14 -7.60 -36.19 -16.60
N SER A 15 -7.83 -35.35 -17.61
CA SER A 15 -7.87 -33.91 -17.37
C SER A 15 -8.95 -33.72 -16.32
N CYS A 16 -8.53 -33.31 -15.13
CA CYS A 16 -9.42 -32.55 -14.26
C CYS A 16 -9.79 -31.32 -15.11
N GLU A 17 -10.93 -31.36 -15.82
CA GLU A 17 -11.60 -30.11 -16.15
C GLU A 17 -11.85 -29.48 -14.80
N PHE A 18 -11.19 -28.35 -14.55
CA PHE A 18 -11.66 -27.48 -13.49
C PHE A 18 -13.11 -27.18 -13.86
N GLU A 19 -14.06 -27.63 -13.03
CA GLU A 19 -15.45 -27.17 -13.05
C GLU A 19 -15.47 -25.69 -12.62
N ASP A 20 -14.68 -24.85 -13.27
CA ASP A 20 -14.80 -23.41 -13.16
C ASP A 20 -15.97 -23.07 -14.07
N THR A 21 -17.18 -23.12 -13.51
CA THR A 21 -18.34 -22.50 -14.15
C THR A 21 -17.96 -21.04 -14.34
N VAL A 22 -17.61 -20.65 -15.57
CA VAL A 22 -17.32 -19.26 -15.92
C VAL A 22 -18.52 -18.44 -15.46
N ALA A 23 -18.30 -17.59 -14.45
CA ALA A 23 -19.36 -16.78 -13.90
C ALA A 23 -19.95 -15.91 -15.02
N ALA A 24 -21.25 -16.00 -15.24
CA ALA A 24 -21.93 -15.11 -16.18
C ALA A 24 -21.86 -13.69 -15.59
N TYR A 25 -21.35 -12.76 -16.39
CA TYR A 25 -21.26 -11.36 -16.01
C TYR A 25 -22.66 -10.75 -15.85
N GLU A 26 -22.84 -9.92 -14.82
CA GLU A 26 -24.06 -9.17 -14.55
C GLU A 26 -23.70 -7.72 -14.18
N ASP A 27 -24.41 -6.75 -14.77
CA ASP A 27 -24.28 -5.35 -14.38
C ASP A 27 -24.69 -5.17 -12.93
N LYS A 28 -23.79 -4.62 -12.11
CA LYS A 28 -24.00 -4.40 -10.69
C LYS A 28 -23.37 -3.10 -10.21
N LEU A 29 -23.83 -2.63 -9.06
CA LEU A 29 -23.16 -1.58 -8.34
C LEU A 29 -21.83 -2.10 -7.78
N VAL A 30 -20.77 -1.30 -7.92
CA VAL A 30 -19.44 -1.57 -7.39
C VAL A 30 -19.15 -0.56 -6.29
N ILE A 31 -18.81 -1.04 -5.09
CA ILE A 31 -18.49 -0.19 -3.94
C ILE A 31 -17.17 -0.60 -3.33
N PHE A 32 -16.25 0.35 -3.20
CA PHE A 32 -15.07 0.21 -2.34
C PHE A 32 -15.14 1.25 -1.25
N CYS A 33 -15.14 0.84 0.01
CA CYS A 33 -15.06 1.76 1.12
C CYS A 33 -14.34 1.14 2.31
N ASN A 34 -13.45 1.90 2.92
CA ASN A 34 -12.69 1.47 4.07
C ASN A 34 -12.95 2.43 5.24
N LEU A 35 -13.33 1.90 6.40
CA LEU A 35 -13.57 2.71 7.60
C LEU A 35 -12.31 2.81 8.46
N PRO A 36 -11.72 4.00 8.63
CA PRO A 36 -10.57 4.18 9.51
C PRO A 36 -11.02 4.39 10.96
N ALA A 37 -10.47 3.61 11.88
CA ALA A 37 -10.71 3.78 13.30
C ALA A 37 -10.14 5.12 13.81
N ASN A 38 -10.88 5.80 14.68
CA ASN A 38 -10.49 7.06 15.32
C ASN A 38 -10.19 8.23 14.37
N LEU A 39 -10.51 8.10 13.09
CA LEU A 39 -10.30 9.13 12.07
C LEU A 39 -11.59 9.34 11.27
N PRO A 40 -11.79 10.53 10.68
CA PRO A 40 -12.86 10.72 9.72
C PRO A 40 -12.58 9.94 8.43
N LEU A 41 -13.64 9.49 7.76
CA LEU A 41 -13.56 8.98 6.40
C LEU A 41 -12.99 10.07 5.48
N GLY A 42 -12.07 9.73 4.59
CA GLY A 42 -11.38 10.69 3.73
C GLY A 42 -10.00 11.12 4.23
N THR A 43 -9.61 10.75 5.46
CA THR A 43 -8.23 10.92 5.92
C THR A 43 -7.28 10.26 4.92
N ILE A 44 -6.16 10.92 4.59
CA ILE A 44 -5.20 10.52 3.54
C ILE A 44 -5.81 10.26 2.13
N GLY A 45 -7.01 10.78 1.87
CA GLY A 45 -7.69 10.66 0.57
C GLY A 45 -8.52 9.38 0.39
N ASP A 46 -8.67 8.55 1.44
CA ASP A 46 -9.43 7.30 1.41
C ASP A 46 -10.94 7.55 1.56
N THR A 47 -11.65 7.59 0.44
CA THR A 47 -13.09 7.85 0.35
C THR A 47 -13.87 6.56 0.07
N CYS A 48 -15.19 6.55 0.21
CA CYS A 48 -15.98 5.51 -0.48
C CYS A 48 -16.03 5.80 -1.99
N PHE A 49 -15.84 4.78 -2.82
CA PHE A 49 -15.90 4.80 -4.28
C PHE A 49 -17.14 4.03 -4.73
N ILE A 50 -17.93 4.63 -5.62
CA ILE A 50 -19.15 4.01 -6.14
C ILE A 50 -19.22 4.19 -7.65
N SER A 51 -19.39 3.07 -8.35
CA SER A 51 -19.54 3.01 -9.80
C SER A 51 -20.48 1.89 -10.22
N LEU A 52 -20.81 1.84 -11.51
CA LEU A 52 -21.37 0.64 -12.15
C LEU A 52 -20.24 -0.23 -12.69
N SER A 53 -20.46 -1.53 -12.73
CA SER A 53 -19.68 -2.41 -13.58
C SER A 53 -20.15 -2.27 -15.04
N SER A 54 -19.29 -2.60 -16.00
CA SER A 54 -19.67 -2.79 -17.40
C SER A 54 -18.94 -4.01 -17.99
N SER A 55 -19.52 -4.63 -19.01
CA SER A 55 -18.90 -5.75 -19.71
C SER A 55 -17.68 -5.27 -20.48
N ILE A 56 -16.66 -6.11 -20.63
CA ILE A 56 -15.48 -5.79 -21.45
C ILE A 56 -15.83 -5.61 -22.94
N GLU A 57 -16.98 -6.14 -23.38
CA GLU A 57 -17.49 -6.00 -24.74
C GLU A 57 -18.25 -4.69 -24.96
N ASP A 58 -18.56 -3.95 -23.90
CA ASP A 58 -19.26 -2.67 -24.00
C ASP A 58 -18.27 -1.54 -24.32
N GLU A 59 -18.61 -0.69 -25.30
CA GLU A 59 -17.85 0.53 -25.60
C GLU A 59 -18.28 1.65 -24.65
N VAL A 60 -17.76 1.63 -23.41
CA VAL A 60 -18.02 2.66 -22.38
C VAL A 60 -16.71 3.21 -21.84
N GLU A 61 -16.62 4.54 -21.73
CA GLU A 61 -15.49 5.19 -21.08
C GLU A 61 -15.57 4.94 -19.55
N PRO A 62 -14.49 4.44 -18.89
CA PRO A 62 -14.55 4.11 -17.46
C PRO A 62 -14.97 5.27 -16.55
N GLU A 63 -14.69 6.50 -16.96
CA GLU A 63 -15.05 7.71 -16.22
C GLU A 63 -16.57 7.91 -16.13
N ASP A 64 -17.32 7.44 -17.13
CA ASP A 64 -18.77 7.55 -17.19
C ASP A 64 -19.49 6.54 -16.27
N LEU A 65 -18.77 5.52 -15.78
CA LEU A 65 -19.31 4.51 -14.87
C LEU A 65 -19.43 5.02 -13.42
N TYR A 66 -18.75 6.11 -13.06
CA TYR A 66 -18.78 6.64 -11.71
C TYR A 66 -20.10 7.35 -11.39
N ILE A 67 -20.68 7.06 -10.23
CA ILE A 67 -22.00 7.55 -9.83
C ILE A 67 -21.86 8.74 -8.88
N SER A 68 -22.63 9.81 -9.07
CA SER A 68 -22.61 11.01 -8.19
C SER A 68 -23.88 11.24 -7.37
N ASN A 69 -24.89 10.38 -7.51
CA ASN A 69 -26.21 10.53 -6.89
C ASN A 69 -26.77 9.22 -6.30
N ALA A 70 -25.90 8.29 -5.90
CA ALA A 70 -26.31 7.14 -5.10
C ALA A 70 -26.74 7.60 -3.69
N VAL A 71 -27.73 6.93 -3.12
CA VAL A 71 -28.11 7.13 -1.70
C VAL A 71 -27.32 6.13 -0.89
N VAL A 72 -26.44 6.62 0.01
CA VAL A 72 -25.50 5.79 0.75
C VAL A 72 -25.58 6.12 2.23
N THR A 73 -25.64 5.08 3.06
CA THR A 73 -25.65 5.20 4.51
C THR A 73 -24.75 4.16 5.15
N ILE A 74 -24.18 4.51 6.29
CA ILE A 74 -23.43 3.60 7.16
C ILE A 74 -24.10 3.61 8.52
N THR A 75 -24.51 2.45 9.01
CA THR A 75 -25.22 2.31 10.27
C THR A 75 -24.34 1.63 11.31
N GLN A 76 -24.19 2.25 12.48
CA GLN A 76 -23.51 1.63 13.61
C GLN A 76 -24.41 0.60 14.28
N ALA A 77 -23.94 -0.65 14.41
CA ALA A 77 -24.77 -1.75 14.89
C ALA A 77 -25.23 -1.59 16.36
N SER A 78 -24.37 -1.04 17.24
CA SER A 78 -24.66 -0.93 18.67
C SER A 78 -25.70 0.13 19.02
N THR A 79 -25.72 1.25 18.28
CA THR A 79 -26.59 2.41 18.54
C THR A 79 -27.75 2.52 17.56
N ASN A 80 -27.67 1.85 16.40
CA ASN A 80 -28.50 2.10 15.22
C ASN A 80 -28.43 3.55 14.71
N GLU A 81 -27.33 4.25 15.03
CA GLU A 81 -27.08 5.57 14.46
C GLU A 81 -26.74 5.43 12.98
N VAL A 82 -27.37 6.26 12.15
CA VAL A 82 -27.24 6.22 10.68
C VAL A 82 -26.46 7.44 10.22
N PHE A 83 -25.31 7.20 9.60
CA PHE A 83 -24.43 8.19 9.04
C PHE A 83 -24.66 8.32 7.53
N PRO A 84 -25.07 9.49 7.03
CA PRO A 84 -25.18 9.72 5.60
C PRO A 84 -23.77 9.81 4.98
N VAL A 85 -23.56 9.13 3.86
CA VAL A 85 -22.34 9.26 3.05
C VAL A 85 -22.70 10.01 1.78
N SER A 86 -22.15 11.22 1.62
CA SER A 86 -22.55 12.19 0.60
C SER A 86 -21.52 12.28 -0.52
N PRO A 87 -21.95 12.55 -1.77
CA PRO A 87 -21.04 12.69 -2.90
C PRO A 87 -20.12 13.91 -2.72
N VAL A 88 -18.87 13.78 -3.14
CA VAL A 88 -17.86 14.84 -3.08
C VAL A 88 -17.96 15.74 -4.30
N LEU A 89 -18.05 17.05 -4.07
CA LEU A 89 -18.12 18.03 -5.15
C LEU A 89 -16.88 17.96 -6.04
N ASN A 90 -17.09 17.98 -7.36
CA ASN A 90 -16.04 17.90 -8.39
C ASN A 90 -15.17 16.63 -8.36
N ARG A 91 -15.60 15.57 -7.67
CA ARG A 91 -14.96 14.25 -7.68
C ARG A 91 -16.03 13.18 -7.86
N ILE A 92 -16.35 12.85 -9.11
CA ILE A 92 -17.41 11.88 -9.46
C ILE A 92 -17.05 10.51 -8.88
N GLY A 93 -18.06 9.78 -8.37
CA GLY A 93 -17.87 8.45 -7.77
C GLY A 93 -17.32 8.46 -6.35
N ARG A 94 -16.92 9.62 -5.81
CA ARG A 94 -16.34 9.74 -4.47
C ARG A 94 -17.39 10.17 -3.45
N TYR A 95 -17.44 9.50 -2.30
CA TYR A 95 -18.38 9.77 -1.22
C TYR A 95 -17.67 9.85 0.13
N LEU A 96 -18.13 10.76 0.99
CA LEU A 96 -17.60 11.02 2.32
C LEU A 96 -18.71 11.21 3.36
N THR A 97 -18.43 10.90 4.61
CA THR A 97 -19.22 11.35 5.76
C THR A 97 -18.82 12.77 6.15
N ALA A 98 -19.55 13.40 7.08
CA ALA A 98 -19.07 14.62 7.70
C ALA A 98 -17.82 14.35 8.56
N ASP A 99 -16.85 15.26 8.58
CA ASP A 99 -15.59 15.12 9.35
C ASP A 99 -15.79 14.97 10.87
N SER A 100 -16.97 15.35 11.38
CA SER A 100 -17.33 15.15 12.79
C SER A 100 -17.68 13.70 13.14
N ILE A 101 -17.87 12.84 12.14
CA ILE A 101 -18.20 11.42 12.31
C ILE A 101 -16.89 10.65 12.42
N ILE A 102 -16.64 10.09 13.60
CA ILE A 102 -15.44 9.32 13.92
C ILE A 102 -15.84 7.89 14.24
N PHE A 103 -15.34 6.94 13.45
CA PHE A 103 -15.65 5.52 13.64
C PHE A 103 -14.86 4.93 14.80
N GLN A 104 -15.55 4.21 15.66
CA GLN A 104 -15.00 3.67 16.89
C GLN A 104 -14.36 2.28 16.70
N PRO A 105 -13.18 2.01 17.30
CA PRO A 105 -12.59 0.67 17.34
C PRO A 105 -13.51 -0.37 17.96
N GLY A 106 -13.49 -1.60 17.44
CA GLY A 106 -14.26 -2.73 17.97
C GLY A 106 -15.76 -2.71 17.62
N GLU A 107 -16.22 -1.68 16.93
CA GLU A 107 -17.63 -1.56 16.53
C GLU A 107 -17.88 -2.14 15.13
N THR A 108 -19.07 -2.70 14.96
CA THR A 108 -19.57 -3.21 13.67
C THR A 108 -20.39 -2.14 12.97
N TYR A 109 -20.15 -1.99 11.67
CA TYR A 109 -20.87 -1.06 10.81
C TYR A 109 -21.44 -1.79 9.60
N THR A 110 -22.62 -1.34 9.16
CA THR A 110 -23.28 -1.84 7.96
C THR A 110 -23.40 -0.73 6.94
N LEU A 111 -22.93 -0.98 5.72
CA LEU A 111 -23.11 -0.10 4.57
C LEU A 111 -24.38 -0.50 3.84
N HIS A 112 -25.18 0.49 3.45
CA HIS A 112 -26.31 0.32 2.55
C HIS A 112 -26.25 1.39 1.46
N ALA A 113 -26.38 0.97 0.21
CA ALA A 113 -26.36 1.90 -0.92
C ALA A 113 -27.38 1.51 -1.99
N VAL A 114 -28.03 2.54 -2.56
CA VAL A 114 -29.06 2.39 -3.59
C VAL A 114 -28.79 3.34 -4.75
N TYR A 115 -28.87 2.81 -5.96
CA TYR A 115 -28.81 3.58 -7.20
C TYR A 115 -29.74 2.97 -8.26
N GLY A 116 -30.82 3.67 -8.60
CA GLY A 116 -31.83 3.16 -9.52
C GLY A 116 -32.50 1.89 -8.98
N GLU A 117 -32.31 0.77 -9.68
CA GLU A 117 -32.79 -0.55 -9.27
C GLU A 117 -31.74 -1.38 -8.50
N PHE A 118 -30.49 -0.90 -8.44
CA PHE A 118 -29.42 -1.57 -7.72
C PHE A 118 -29.49 -1.22 -6.24
N GLU A 119 -29.40 -2.25 -5.41
CA GLU A 119 -29.35 -2.15 -3.96
C GLU A 119 -28.25 -3.07 -3.46
N VAL A 120 -27.38 -2.54 -2.60
CA VAL A 120 -26.29 -3.31 -1.99
C VAL A 120 -26.23 -3.09 -0.49
N SER A 121 -25.74 -4.11 0.20
CA SER A 121 -25.45 -4.05 1.61
C SER A 121 -24.15 -4.77 1.94
N ALA A 122 -23.42 -4.31 2.95
CA ALA A 122 -22.22 -4.96 3.42
C ALA A 122 -22.01 -4.70 4.92
N GLU A 123 -21.17 -5.51 5.55
CA GLU A 123 -20.85 -5.38 6.98
C GLU A 123 -19.34 -5.52 7.20
N THR A 124 -18.80 -4.71 8.11
CA THR A 124 -17.42 -4.78 8.58
C THR A 124 -17.35 -4.52 10.09
N THR A 125 -16.36 -5.08 10.76
CA THR A 125 -16.08 -4.81 12.18
C THR A 125 -14.69 -4.21 12.32
N ILE A 126 -14.62 -3.00 12.87
CA ILE A 126 -13.36 -2.27 13.03
C ILE A 126 -12.48 -3.02 14.04
N PRO A 127 -11.23 -3.35 13.70
CA PRO A 127 -10.30 -3.93 14.66
C PRO A 127 -10.19 -3.06 15.93
N SER A 128 -10.11 -3.70 17.10
CA SER A 128 -10.07 -3.00 18.41
C SER A 128 -8.86 -2.07 18.59
N GLY A 129 -7.82 -2.23 17.77
CA GLY A 129 -6.53 -1.56 17.90
C GLY A 129 -5.44 -2.59 18.02
N MET A 130 -4.18 -2.20 17.85
CA MET A 130 -3.03 -3.11 17.92
C MET A 130 -1.82 -2.40 18.49
N ASP A 131 -1.03 -3.12 19.27
CA ASP A 131 0.28 -2.64 19.71
C ASP A 131 1.37 -3.05 18.75
N TYR A 132 2.23 -2.09 18.45
CA TYR A 132 3.37 -2.20 17.55
C TYR A 132 4.59 -1.62 18.24
N PHE A 133 5.74 -2.24 18.06
CA PHE A 133 7.00 -1.70 18.55
C PHE A 133 8.17 -2.19 17.68
N SER A 134 9.31 -1.52 17.78
CA SER A 134 10.55 -2.02 17.22
C SER A 134 11.31 -2.80 18.30
N PRO A 135 11.53 -4.11 18.15
CA PRO A 135 12.20 -4.91 19.17
C PRO A 135 13.70 -4.61 19.26
N ASP A 136 14.21 -4.45 20.48
CA ASP A 136 15.64 -4.32 20.75
C ASP A 136 16.38 -5.67 20.64
N ASN A 137 17.68 -5.60 20.33
CA ASN A 137 18.61 -6.74 20.33
C ASN A 137 18.23 -7.89 19.39
N GLN A 138 17.39 -7.65 18.38
CA GLN A 138 17.19 -8.62 17.31
C GLN A 138 18.49 -8.80 16.54
N THR A 139 18.79 -10.05 16.16
CA THR A 139 19.98 -10.37 15.38
C THR A 139 19.60 -11.03 14.07
N GLN A 140 20.34 -10.71 13.03
CA GLN A 140 20.22 -11.37 11.73
C GLN A 140 21.61 -11.63 11.15
N LYS A 141 21.72 -12.65 10.33
CA LYS A 141 22.98 -12.99 9.67
C LYS A 141 23.12 -12.21 8.37
N CYS A 142 24.26 -11.55 8.23
CA CYS A 142 24.73 -10.95 6.99
C CYS A 142 26.08 -11.60 6.66
N GLU A 143 26.18 -12.24 5.50
CA GLU A 143 27.39 -12.97 5.06
C GLU A 143 27.91 -13.99 6.09
N GLY A 144 27.01 -14.61 6.84
CA GLY A 144 27.34 -15.58 7.89
C GLY A 144 27.78 -14.97 9.23
N VAL A 145 27.93 -13.66 9.32
CA VAL A 145 28.20 -12.92 10.56
C VAL A 145 26.87 -12.46 11.16
N GLU A 146 26.67 -12.76 12.44
CA GLU A 146 25.52 -12.28 13.19
C GLU A 146 25.71 -10.81 13.54
N GLN A 147 24.73 -9.98 13.16
CA GLN A 147 24.73 -8.55 13.41
C GLN A 147 23.42 -8.15 14.09
N VAL A 148 23.48 -7.13 14.94
CA VAL A 148 22.30 -6.56 15.60
C VAL A 148 21.55 -5.70 14.60
N VAL A 149 20.25 -5.91 14.51
CA VAL A 149 19.32 -5.05 13.76
C VAL A 149 18.99 -3.83 14.63
N PRO A 150 19.17 -2.60 14.14
CA PRO A 150 18.80 -1.41 14.88
C PRO A 150 17.30 -1.38 15.21
N ALA A 151 16.96 -0.92 16.41
CA ALA A 151 15.58 -0.58 16.77
C ALA A 151 15.29 0.90 16.47
N VAL A 152 14.02 1.20 16.21
CA VAL A 152 13.54 2.58 15.98
C VAL A 152 12.45 2.96 16.98
N ASN A 153 12.35 4.24 17.29
CA ASN A 153 11.26 4.77 18.11
C ASN A 153 9.96 4.78 17.29
N THR A 154 8.98 4.00 17.74
CA THR A 154 7.64 3.91 17.12
C THR A 154 6.61 4.80 17.81
N GLU A 155 6.98 5.54 18.87
CA GLU A 155 6.11 6.39 19.66
C GLU A 155 6.52 7.87 19.50
N ASN A 156 6.46 8.36 18.25
CA ASN A 156 6.87 9.73 17.89
C ASN A 156 5.90 10.46 16.96
N PHE A 157 4.70 9.93 16.75
CA PHE A 157 3.69 10.51 15.88
C PHE A 157 2.28 10.28 16.45
N ASP A 158 1.46 11.32 16.48
CA ASP A 158 0.05 11.20 16.83
C ASP A 158 -0.77 10.94 15.56
N LEU A 159 -1.55 9.86 15.55
CA LEU A 159 -2.37 9.46 14.42
C LEU A 159 -3.31 10.58 13.93
N GLN A 160 -3.79 11.45 14.82
CA GLN A 160 -4.65 12.57 14.45
C GLN A 160 -3.97 13.58 13.51
N TRP A 161 -2.63 13.58 13.45
CA TRP A 161 -1.89 14.44 12.55
C TRP A 161 -2.05 14.04 11.08
N LEU A 162 -2.55 12.83 10.79
CA LEU A 162 -2.91 12.42 9.42
C LEU A 162 -3.97 13.33 8.77
N ASN A 163 -4.79 14.02 9.58
CA ASN A 163 -5.75 15.01 9.08
C ASN A 163 -5.08 16.24 8.44
N TYR A 164 -3.77 16.46 8.68
CA TYR A 164 -3.00 17.57 8.13
C TYR A 164 -2.06 17.16 6.99
N MET A 165 -2.24 15.98 6.40
CA MET A 165 -1.35 15.48 5.34
C MET A 165 -1.32 16.37 4.09
N ASP A 166 -2.38 17.12 3.83
CA ASP A 166 -2.43 18.13 2.75
C ASP A 166 -1.68 19.43 3.10
N ASN A 167 -1.21 19.58 4.35
CA ASN A 167 -0.47 20.73 4.86
C ASN A 167 0.74 20.27 5.69
N LEU A 168 1.79 19.83 4.99
CA LEU A 168 3.00 19.28 5.58
C LEU A 168 3.70 20.27 6.54
N ASP A 169 3.62 21.58 6.29
CA ASP A 169 4.19 22.60 7.19
C ASP A 169 3.59 22.53 8.60
N THR A 170 2.30 22.20 8.71
CA THR A 170 1.63 22.01 10.00
C THR A 170 2.16 20.78 10.71
N ILE A 171 2.31 19.67 9.99
CA ILE A 171 2.87 18.43 10.54
C ILE A 171 4.32 18.66 11.03
N ILE A 172 5.15 19.32 10.22
CA ILE A 172 6.55 19.65 10.57
C ILE A 172 6.63 20.46 11.89
N GLN A 173 5.68 21.35 12.15
CA GLN A 173 5.64 22.14 13.39
C GLN A 173 5.20 21.33 14.62
N LEU A 174 4.45 20.24 14.43
CA LEU A 174 3.97 19.37 15.50
C LEU A 174 5.00 18.30 15.90
N ILE A 175 5.86 17.93 14.96
CA ILE A 175 6.89 16.91 15.13
C ILE A 175 8.00 17.37 16.08
N ASP A 176 8.35 16.52 17.05
CA ASP A 176 9.62 16.63 17.76
C ASP A 176 10.71 15.80 17.05
N PHE A 177 11.52 16.46 16.24
CA PHE A 177 12.58 15.82 15.45
C PHE A 177 13.62 15.07 16.30
N TYR A 178 13.77 15.39 17.59
CA TYR A 178 14.70 14.69 18.48
C TYR A 178 14.22 13.27 18.85
N THR A 179 12.94 12.97 18.65
CA THR A 179 12.35 11.66 18.93
C THR A 179 12.38 10.72 17.73
N ILE A 180 12.80 11.20 16.56
CA ILE A 180 12.82 10.42 15.32
C ILE A 180 14.12 9.63 15.22
N SER A 181 14.00 8.31 15.12
CA SER A 181 15.13 7.45 14.85
C SER A 181 15.59 7.56 13.40
N THR A 182 16.90 7.39 13.20
CA THR A 182 17.49 7.28 11.86
C THR A 182 17.79 5.82 11.56
N ALA A 183 17.33 5.35 10.40
CA ALA A 183 17.62 4.03 9.88
C ALA A 183 18.49 4.16 8.62
N VAL A 184 19.64 3.48 8.63
CA VAL A 184 20.64 3.61 7.56
C VAL A 184 20.34 2.60 6.46
N TYR A 185 20.09 3.10 5.25
CA TYR A 185 19.91 2.29 4.06
C TYR A 185 21.27 1.97 3.45
N ARG A 186 21.66 0.70 3.52
CA ARG A 186 22.88 0.16 2.94
C ARG A 186 22.60 -0.54 1.62
N LYS A 187 23.53 -0.50 0.67
CA LYS A 187 23.41 -1.14 -0.65
C LYS A 187 24.36 -2.32 -0.80
N GLY A 188 23.92 -3.32 -1.57
CA GLY A 188 24.72 -4.49 -1.95
C GLY A 188 24.78 -5.57 -0.88
N SER A 189 25.44 -6.68 -1.22
CA SER A 189 25.61 -7.85 -0.36
C SER A 189 24.28 -8.26 0.29
N CYS A 190 24.25 -8.43 1.61
CA CYS A 190 23.09 -8.87 2.35
C CYS A 190 21.98 -7.82 2.47
N TYR A 191 22.15 -6.57 2.01
CA TYR A 191 21.21 -5.47 2.30
C TYR A 191 20.20 -5.20 1.18
N THR A 192 20.56 -5.40 -0.09
CA THR A 192 19.65 -5.16 -1.24
C THR A 192 19.63 -6.28 -2.29
N GLU A 193 20.34 -7.38 -2.08
CA GLU A 193 20.47 -8.45 -3.10
C GLU A 193 19.51 -9.63 -2.90
N SER A 194 18.56 -9.55 -1.97
CA SER A 194 17.56 -10.61 -1.74
C SER A 194 16.26 -10.10 -1.11
N PHE A 195 15.19 -10.89 -1.21
CA PHE A 195 13.96 -10.69 -0.43
C PHE A 195 14.22 -10.82 1.08
N ALA A 196 15.11 -11.73 1.47
CA ALA A 196 15.52 -11.95 2.85
C ALA A 196 16.72 -11.07 3.26
N SER A 197 16.80 -9.86 2.69
CA SER A 197 17.89 -8.93 3.00
C SER A 197 17.86 -8.49 4.47
N PHE A 198 19.02 -8.12 4.98
CA PHE A 198 19.19 -7.54 6.30
C PHE A 198 18.34 -6.26 6.39
N PRO A 199 17.40 -6.18 7.34
CA PRO A 199 16.46 -5.09 7.43
C PRO A 199 17.11 -3.84 8.01
N LEU A 200 16.51 -2.69 7.70
CA LEU A 200 16.90 -1.42 8.32
C LEU A 200 16.51 -1.42 9.81
N PHE A 201 15.35 -1.98 10.11
CA PHE A 201 14.83 -2.24 11.46
C PHE A 201 13.75 -3.33 11.41
N MET A 202 13.32 -3.83 12.57
CA MET A 202 12.20 -4.78 12.65
C MET A 202 10.98 -4.12 13.31
N LEU A 203 9.80 -4.62 12.99
CA LEU A 203 8.54 -4.27 13.65
C LEU A 203 7.87 -5.53 14.17
N ASP A 204 7.48 -5.51 15.42
CA ASP A 204 6.77 -6.60 16.09
C ASP A 204 5.35 -6.14 16.50
N PHE A 205 4.41 -7.08 16.51
CA PHE A 205 3.00 -6.82 16.77
C PHE A 205 2.21 -8.07 17.14
N GLU A 206 1.03 -7.88 17.71
CA GLU A 206 0.14 -8.97 18.13
C GLU A 206 -0.58 -9.62 16.94
N ALA A 207 0.05 -10.56 16.24
CA ALA A 207 -0.55 -11.14 15.03
C ALA A 207 -1.81 -12.01 15.25
N ASP A 208 -1.97 -12.61 16.44
CA ASP A 208 -3.04 -13.59 16.69
C ASP A 208 -4.46 -12.99 16.63
N ASN A 209 -4.58 -11.66 16.73
CA ASN A 209 -5.87 -10.98 16.79
C ASN A 209 -6.34 -10.40 15.44
N TYR A 210 -5.55 -10.53 14.36
CA TYR A 210 -5.84 -9.86 13.08
C TYR A 210 -5.48 -10.74 11.88
N ALA A 211 -6.25 -10.63 10.81
CA ALA A 211 -6.05 -11.45 9.63
C ALA A 211 -4.81 -11.02 8.80
N THR A 212 -4.61 -9.71 8.62
CA THR A 212 -3.39 -9.16 8.01
C THR A 212 -3.10 -7.75 8.51
N ILE A 213 -1.84 -7.34 8.40
CA ILE A 213 -1.39 -5.98 8.63
C ILE A 213 -1.04 -5.37 7.28
N LYS A 214 -1.57 -4.18 7.03
CA LYS A 214 -1.16 -3.36 5.91
C LYS A 214 -0.11 -2.37 6.40
N VAL A 215 1.08 -2.41 5.80
CA VAL A 215 2.19 -1.48 6.10
C VAL A 215 2.35 -0.54 4.92
N THR A 216 2.10 0.74 5.17
CA THR A 216 2.21 1.80 4.16
C THR A 216 3.35 2.74 4.53
N THR A 217 4.26 2.99 3.59
CA THR A 217 5.33 3.98 3.72
C THR A 217 5.03 5.19 2.86
N VAL A 218 5.11 6.37 3.46
CA VAL A 218 4.94 7.66 2.81
C VAL A 218 6.22 8.46 2.98
N ALA A 219 6.98 8.61 1.89
CA ALA A 219 8.14 9.50 1.90
C ALA A 219 7.64 10.95 1.85
N LEU A 220 7.80 11.69 2.95
CA LEU A 220 7.29 13.06 3.08
C LEU A 220 8.10 14.07 2.27
N GLU A 221 9.36 13.73 1.99
CA GLU A 221 10.28 14.56 1.21
C GLU A 221 10.43 14.06 -0.23
N ALA A 222 9.58 13.12 -0.69
CA ALA A 222 9.67 12.57 -2.04
C ALA A 222 9.70 13.65 -3.12
N TYR A 223 10.37 13.35 -4.24
CA TYR A 223 10.50 14.24 -5.40
C TYR A 223 11.31 15.51 -5.12
N GLN A 224 12.20 15.48 -4.13
CA GLN A 224 13.11 16.59 -3.85
C GLN A 224 14.05 16.81 -5.03
N ARG A 225 14.02 18.01 -5.60
CA ARG A 225 14.91 18.41 -6.70
C ARG A 225 16.28 18.81 -6.19
N GLY A 226 17.31 18.33 -6.88
CA GLY A 226 18.71 18.73 -6.71
C GLY A 226 19.49 18.43 -7.99
N LEU A 227 20.79 18.74 -8.02
CA LEU A 227 21.64 18.41 -9.15
C LEU A 227 21.94 16.91 -9.20
N GLU A 228 22.08 16.37 -10.40
CA GLU A 228 22.48 14.98 -10.60
C GLU A 228 23.82 14.65 -9.92
N PRO A 229 23.97 13.44 -9.35
CA PRO A 229 25.21 13.05 -8.71
C PRO A 229 26.31 12.86 -9.75
N PHE A 230 27.49 13.39 -9.48
CA PHE A 230 28.69 13.25 -10.31
C PHE A 230 29.88 12.73 -9.52
N GLU A 231 30.84 12.15 -10.23
CA GLU A 231 32.12 11.76 -9.66
C GLU A 231 33.04 12.98 -9.60
N ASP A 232 33.11 13.61 -8.43
CA ASP A 232 34.00 14.74 -8.14
C ASP A 232 35.45 14.24 -7.99
N LEU A 233 36.21 14.26 -9.10
CA LEU A 233 37.55 13.70 -9.17
C LEU A 233 38.60 14.62 -8.55
N ASN A 234 38.32 15.92 -8.46
CA ASN A 234 39.24 16.93 -7.97
C ASN A 234 38.87 17.43 -6.54
N SER A 235 37.74 16.99 -6.00
CA SER A 235 37.17 17.34 -4.69
C SER A 235 36.88 18.83 -4.51
N ASP A 236 36.50 19.54 -5.58
CA ASP A 236 36.13 20.96 -5.53
C ASP A 236 34.62 21.22 -5.35
N GLY A 237 33.79 20.17 -5.45
CA GLY A 237 32.34 20.23 -5.29
C GLY A 237 31.58 20.80 -6.48
N GLU A 238 32.23 21.05 -7.62
CA GLU A 238 31.62 21.55 -8.86
C GLU A 238 31.80 20.55 -10.00
N TYR A 239 30.79 20.38 -10.85
CA TYR A 239 30.88 19.46 -11.98
C TYR A 239 31.74 20.06 -13.11
N ASN A 240 32.79 19.33 -13.51
CA ASN A 240 33.62 19.69 -14.66
C ASN A 240 33.35 18.79 -15.88
N GLU A 241 32.66 19.36 -16.88
CA GLU A 241 32.28 18.69 -18.13
C GLU A 241 33.46 18.06 -18.89
N ASP A 242 34.68 18.62 -18.78
CA ASP A 242 35.85 18.15 -19.52
C ASP A 242 36.54 16.93 -18.87
N SER A 243 36.28 16.66 -17.58
CA SER A 243 37.02 15.64 -16.82
C SER A 243 36.17 14.69 -16.00
N GLU A 244 34.90 14.98 -15.79
CA GLU A 244 34.03 14.24 -14.86
C GLU A 244 32.79 13.69 -15.55
N THR A 245 32.28 12.60 -14.98
CA THR A 245 31.05 11.97 -15.42
C THR A 245 29.98 12.10 -14.35
N PHE A 246 28.75 12.34 -14.78
CA PHE A 246 27.58 12.34 -13.92
C PHE A 246 26.68 11.15 -14.24
N THR A 247 25.84 10.79 -13.27
CA THR A 247 24.79 9.80 -13.50
C THR A 247 23.55 10.50 -14.05
N ASP A 248 23.36 10.40 -15.36
CA ASP A 248 22.22 10.96 -16.08
C ASP A 248 20.94 10.18 -15.75
N PHE A 249 20.20 10.67 -14.75
CA PHE A 249 18.99 10.06 -14.23
C PHE A 249 17.83 10.25 -15.21
N ASN A 250 17.67 11.45 -15.76
CA ASN A 250 16.56 11.80 -16.65
C ASN A 250 16.80 11.44 -18.13
N ARG A 251 18.03 11.05 -18.49
CA ARG A 251 18.49 10.60 -19.81
C ARG A 251 18.50 11.69 -20.87
N ASN A 252 18.74 12.93 -20.48
CA ASN A 252 18.80 14.06 -21.41
C ASN A 252 20.24 14.40 -21.88
N GLY A 253 21.26 13.77 -21.29
CA GLY A 253 22.66 13.98 -21.60
C GLY A 253 23.27 15.28 -21.07
N ILE A 254 22.61 15.96 -20.12
CA ILE A 254 23.01 17.24 -19.53
C ILE A 254 23.01 17.10 -18.01
N HIS A 255 24.07 17.57 -17.33
CA HIS A 255 24.09 17.63 -15.87
C HIS A 255 23.12 18.70 -15.37
N ASP A 256 21.94 18.28 -14.93
CA ASP A 256 20.89 19.19 -14.50
C ASP A 256 20.13 18.69 -13.27
N SER A 257 18.92 19.22 -13.06
CA SER A 257 18.16 18.95 -11.86
C SER A 257 17.22 17.76 -12.01
N THR A 258 17.30 16.83 -11.07
CA THR A 258 16.45 15.63 -10.99
C THR A 258 16.00 15.35 -9.55
N PHE A 259 15.26 14.26 -9.32
CA PHE A 259 14.87 13.80 -7.98
C PHE A 259 16.05 13.12 -7.27
N VAL A 260 16.69 13.84 -6.35
CA VAL A 260 17.96 13.41 -5.73
C VAL A 260 17.78 12.50 -4.52
N ASN A 261 16.61 12.55 -3.87
CA ASN A 261 16.31 11.70 -2.74
C ASN A 261 15.68 10.36 -3.14
N LEU A 262 15.51 10.09 -4.44
CA LEU A 262 15.13 8.77 -4.91
C LEU A 262 16.21 7.74 -4.58
N ILE A 263 15.82 6.59 -4.05
CA ILE A 263 16.74 5.45 -3.90
C ILE A 263 16.93 4.82 -5.29
N TYR A 264 18.02 5.24 -5.94
CA TYR A 264 18.39 4.74 -7.27
C TYR A 264 19.28 3.49 -7.18
N ASP A 265 18.78 2.36 -7.68
CA ASP A 265 19.48 1.08 -7.77
C ASP A 265 19.04 0.35 -9.05
N THR A 266 19.99 0.05 -9.92
CA THR A 266 19.74 -0.58 -11.22
C THR A 266 20.16 -2.04 -11.28
N SER A 267 20.52 -2.64 -10.14
CA SER A 267 20.86 -4.05 -10.03
C SER A 267 19.70 -4.94 -10.49
N LEU A 268 20.02 -6.16 -10.92
CA LEU A 268 19.03 -7.11 -11.41
C LEU A 268 17.99 -7.44 -10.33
N VAL A 269 18.43 -7.67 -9.09
CA VAL A 269 17.54 -8.01 -7.98
C VAL A 269 16.60 -6.86 -7.66
N TYR A 270 17.12 -5.62 -7.61
CA TYR A 270 16.29 -4.45 -7.38
C TYR A 270 15.18 -4.31 -8.42
N LYS A 271 15.54 -4.48 -9.70
CA LYS A 271 14.58 -4.46 -10.82
C LYS A 271 13.59 -5.63 -10.80
N LEU A 272 13.99 -6.80 -10.31
CA LEU A 272 13.09 -7.95 -10.22
C LEU A 272 11.95 -7.71 -9.22
N TRP A 273 12.26 -7.10 -8.08
CA TRP A 273 11.28 -6.91 -7.00
C TRP A 273 10.52 -5.61 -7.07
N LYS A 274 11.17 -4.53 -7.50
CA LYS A 274 10.54 -3.21 -7.59
C LYS A 274 10.15 -2.86 -9.01
N GLU A 275 10.52 -3.63 -10.03
CA GLU A 275 10.33 -3.27 -11.44
C GLU A 275 11.18 -2.08 -11.89
N ASN A 276 10.96 -1.61 -13.12
CA ASN A 276 11.63 -0.41 -13.64
C ASN A 276 11.06 0.87 -13.01
N TYR A 277 11.88 1.91 -12.94
CA TYR A 277 11.41 3.23 -12.54
C TYR A 277 10.40 3.78 -13.54
N LEU A 278 9.34 4.40 -13.02
CA LEU A 278 8.44 5.24 -13.81
C LEU A 278 9.20 6.51 -14.22
N ARG A 279 8.73 7.19 -15.27
CA ARG A 279 9.33 8.43 -15.74
C ARG A 279 8.25 9.46 -16.01
N ASP A 280 8.50 10.69 -15.58
CA ASP A 280 7.61 11.80 -15.85
C ASP A 280 7.79 12.34 -17.27
N GLU A 281 7.13 13.45 -17.59
CA GLU A 281 7.22 14.11 -18.89
C GLU A 281 8.61 14.67 -19.23
N HIS A 282 9.44 14.95 -18.22
CA HIS A 282 10.82 15.42 -18.35
C HIS A 282 11.83 14.25 -18.39
N GLY A 283 11.35 13.02 -18.22
CA GLY A 283 12.18 11.83 -18.15
C GLY A 283 12.73 11.55 -16.75
N ASP A 284 12.42 12.37 -15.74
CA ASP A 284 12.89 12.18 -14.37
C ASP A 284 12.38 10.83 -13.82
N PRO A 285 13.27 9.96 -13.32
CA PRO A 285 12.86 8.67 -12.78
C PRO A 285 12.16 8.86 -11.45
N TYR A 286 11.08 8.12 -11.20
CA TYR A 286 10.39 8.15 -9.92
C TYR A 286 9.76 6.80 -9.55
N ARG A 287 9.31 6.72 -8.30
CA ARG A 287 8.54 5.62 -7.72
C ARG A 287 7.21 6.13 -7.18
N VAL A 288 6.21 5.27 -7.19
CA VAL A 288 4.94 5.54 -6.51
C VAL A 288 5.19 5.79 -5.03
N ASN A 289 4.48 6.78 -4.51
CA ASN A 289 4.45 7.20 -3.12
C ASN A 289 3.00 7.64 -2.83
N PRO A 290 2.29 7.04 -1.85
CA PRO A 290 2.77 6.05 -0.89
C PRO A 290 3.03 4.65 -1.50
N PHE A 291 3.72 3.78 -0.75
CA PHE A 291 3.94 2.38 -1.11
C PHE A 291 3.43 1.44 0.00
N THR A 292 2.77 0.35 -0.38
CA THR A 292 2.09 -0.53 0.59
C THR A 292 2.49 -1.99 0.41
N TRP A 293 2.69 -2.68 1.54
CA TRP A 293 2.86 -4.13 1.64
C TRP A 293 1.80 -4.73 2.56
N GLN A 294 1.39 -5.96 2.29
CA GLN A 294 0.60 -6.77 3.22
C GLN A 294 1.52 -7.77 3.90
N VAL A 295 1.40 -7.89 5.22
CA VAL A 295 2.20 -8.79 6.05
C VAL A 295 1.30 -9.50 7.06
N SER A 296 1.62 -10.75 7.36
CA SER A 296 0.80 -11.60 8.25
C SER A 296 1.60 -12.18 9.42
N LEU A 297 2.93 -12.09 9.39
CA LEU A 297 3.80 -12.69 10.40
C LEU A 297 4.78 -11.65 10.96
N PRO A 298 4.82 -11.46 12.28
CA PRO A 298 5.83 -10.68 12.97
C PRO A 298 7.04 -11.58 13.37
N PRO A 299 8.20 -10.97 13.64
CA PRO A 299 8.53 -9.58 13.35
C PRO A 299 8.66 -9.35 11.84
N VAL A 300 8.17 -8.22 11.36
CA VAL A 300 8.29 -7.80 9.96
C VAL A 300 9.66 -7.16 9.76
N PRO A 301 10.51 -7.72 8.87
CA PRO A 301 11.78 -7.13 8.52
C PRO A 301 11.55 -5.94 7.58
N MET A 302 11.63 -4.72 8.11
CA MET A 302 11.51 -3.48 7.32
C MET A 302 12.79 -3.28 6.50
N SER A 303 12.85 -3.98 5.37
CA SER A 303 14.00 -4.01 4.47
C SER A 303 13.90 -2.93 3.39
N TRP A 304 14.89 -2.92 2.50
CA TRP A 304 14.95 -2.04 1.34
C TRP A 304 13.70 -2.05 0.45
N LEU A 305 12.89 -3.12 0.51
CA LEU A 305 11.64 -3.26 -0.24
C LEU A 305 10.57 -2.24 0.16
N PHE A 306 10.61 -1.75 1.41
CA PHE A 306 9.61 -0.82 1.93
C PHE A 306 9.90 0.65 1.62
N PHE A 307 11.13 0.99 1.23
CA PHE A 307 11.57 2.39 1.11
C PHE A 307 12.00 2.72 -0.32
N ASN A 308 11.38 3.74 -0.90
CA ASN A 308 11.67 4.20 -2.27
C ASN A 308 12.48 5.51 -2.30
N TYR A 309 12.49 6.27 -1.22
CA TYR A 309 13.15 7.56 -1.10
C TYR A 309 13.93 7.64 0.22
N TYR A 310 15.00 8.42 0.22
CA TYR A 310 15.73 8.88 1.41
C TYR A 310 14.99 10.07 2.04
N GLY A 311 15.26 10.30 3.32
CA GLY A 311 14.68 11.37 4.12
C GLY A 311 13.56 10.90 5.06
N LEU A 312 12.78 11.86 5.52
CA LEU A 312 11.71 11.65 6.49
C LEU A 312 10.59 10.80 5.88
N THR A 313 10.34 9.65 6.49
CA THR A 313 9.32 8.68 6.06
C THR A 313 8.33 8.45 7.18
N LEU A 314 7.04 8.59 6.85
CA LEU A 314 5.93 8.16 7.69
C LEU A 314 5.63 6.69 7.40
N VAL A 315 5.62 5.87 8.44
CA VAL A 315 5.21 4.47 8.37
C VAL A 315 3.86 4.35 9.06
N ILE A 316 2.86 3.83 8.34
CA ILE A 316 1.50 3.59 8.84
C ILE A 316 1.28 2.08 8.87
N LEU A 317 0.91 1.55 10.03
CA LEU A 317 0.54 0.15 10.23
C LEU A 317 -0.93 0.06 10.54
N GLU A 318 -1.66 -0.64 9.69
CA GLU A 318 -3.10 -0.81 9.75
C GLU A 318 -3.44 -2.28 10.02
N ALA A 319 -4.04 -2.53 11.19
CA ALA A 319 -4.78 -3.75 11.44
C ALA A 319 -5.98 -3.76 10.49
N THR A 320 -6.19 -4.82 9.72
CA THR A 320 -7.35 -4.94 8.83
C THR A 320 -8.40 -5.88 9.41
N ASP A 321 -9.64 -5.70 8.99
CA ASP A 321 -10.70 -6.67 9.23
C ASP A 321 -10.59 -7.93 8.34
N ASP A 322 -11.44 -8.91 8.61
CA ASP A 322 -11.49 -10.16 7.84
C ASP A 322 -11.95 -9.92 6.39
N ALA A 323 -12.82 -8.93 6.14
CA ALA A 323 -13.30 -8.65 4.79
C ALA A 323 -12.14 -8.24 3.87
N TYR A 324 -11.23 -7.38 4.35
CA TYR A 324 -10.02 -7.02 3.61
C TYR A 324 -9.16 -8.25 3.30
N TYR A 325 -8.87 -9.08 4.32
CA TYR A 325 -8.05 -10.28 4.12
C TYR A 325 -8.68 -11.23 3.11
N ASN A 326 -9.97 -11.56 3.26
CA ASN A 326 -10.67 -12.49 2.37
C ASN A 326 -10.62 -11.99 0.92
N TYR A 327 -10.90 -10.70 0.70
CA TYR A 327 -10.88 -10.08 -0.61
C TYR A 327 -9.53 -10.24 -1.32
N TYR A 328 -8.42 -10.00 -0.62
CA TYR A 328 -7.07 -10.11 -1.20
C TYR A 328 -6.45 -11.51 -1.11
N SER A 329 -7.03 -12.42 -0.32
CA SER A 329 -6.55 -13.81 -0.18
C SER A 329 -6.92 -14.72 -1.36
N GLY A 330 -7.94 -14.35 -2.14
CA GLY A 330 -8.48 -15.18 -3.24
C GLY A 330 -7.48 -15.44 -4.39
N ASP A 331 -6.52 -14.54 -4.58
CA ASP A 331 -5.39 -14.70 -5.51
C ASP A 331 -4.24 -13.73 -5.13
N PRO A 332 -3.38 -14.09 -4.17
CA PRO A 332 -2.38 -13.18 -3.60
C PRO A 332 -1.30 -12.72 -4.60
N ALA A 333 -1.26 -13.29 -5.80
CA ALA A 333 -0.34 -12.92 -6.87
C ALA A 333 -1.03 -12.34 -8.11
N GLY A 334 -2.37 -12.20 -8.11
CA GLY A 334 -3.14 -11.71 -9.25
C GLY A 334 -2.94 -12.53 -10.53
N GLN A 335 -2.56 -13.81 -10.41
CA GLN A 335 -2.22 -14.65 -11.57
C GLN A 335 -3.44 -15.34 -12.19
N ASN A 336 -4.56 -15.39 -11.49
CA ASN A 336 -5.81 -15.98 -11.95
C ASN A 336 -6.93 -14.93 -12.06
N GLN A 337 -6.87 -14.19 -13.17
CA GLN A 337 -7.89 -13.21 -13.60
C GLN A 337 -9.32 -13.76 -13.77
N TYR A 338 -9.54 -15.08 -13.60
CA TYR A 338 -10.85 -15.73 -13.76
C TYR A 338 -11.57 -15.98 -12.44
N LEU A 339 -10.93 -15.73 -11.29
CA LEU A 339 -11.56 -15.83 -9.98
C LEU A 339 -11.93 -14.44 -9.47
N LEU A 340 -13.21 -14.23 -9.16
CA LEU A 340 -13.64 -13.03 -8.46
C LEU A 340 -13.10 -13.06 -7.02
N PRO A 341 -12.63 -11.93 -6.48
CA PRO A 341 -12.29 -11.80 -5.07
C PRO A 341 -13.45 -12.18 -4.15
N GLU A 342 -13.14 -12.66 -2.95
CA GLU A 342 -14.15 -12.89 -1.91
C GLU A 342 -14.65 -11.56 -1.34
N SER A 343 -15.72 -11.02 -1.95
CA SER A 343 -16.36 -9.77 -1.56
C SER A 343 -17.39 -9.98 -0.44
N ASN A 344 -17.45 -9.03 0.50
CA ASN A 344 -18.53 -8.93 1.48
C ASN A 344 -19.71 -8.05 1.03
N ILE A 345 -19.69 -7.55 -0.22
CA ILE A 345 -20.80 -6.78 -0.79
C ILE A 345 -21.90 -7.76 -1.26
N ILE A 346 -23.09 -7.62 -0.67
CA ILE A 346 -24.28 -8.37 -1.07
C ILE A 346 -25.05 -7.54 -2.10
N GLY A 347 -25.41 -8.15 -3.23
CA GLY A 347 -26.13 -7.48 -4.32
C GLY A 347 -25.25 -6.69 -5.30
N GLY A 348 -23.93 -6.67 -5.08
CA GLY A 348 -22.97 -5.90 -5.87
C GLY A 348 -21.57 -6.51 -5.90
N TYR A 349 -20.59 -5.68 -6.30
CA TYR A 349 -19.16 -6.02 -6.28
C TYR A 349 -18.38 -5.01 -5.40
N GLY A 350 -17.13 -5.36 -5.07
CA GLY A 350 -16.18 -4.48 -4.39
C GLY A 350 -15.85 -4.93 -2.97
N LEU A 351 -15.55 -4.00 -2.07
CA LEU A 351 -15.09 -4.29 -0.72
C LEU A 351 -15.56 -3.21 0.25
N PHE A 352 -16.21 -3.63 1.34
CA PHE A 352 -16.43 -2.77 2.49
C PHE A 352 -15.57 -3.26 3.66
N SER A 353 -14.45 -2.61 3.91
CA SER A 353 -13.48 -3.02 4.93
C SER A 353 -13.36 -1.98 6.04
N SER A 354 -12.55 -2.31 7.03
CA SER A 354 -12.15 -1.34 8.04
C SER A 354 -10.73 -1.58 8.54
N THR A 355 -10.11 -0.51 9.03
CA THR A 355 -8.74 -0.55 9.54
C THR A 355 -8.60 0.19 10.87
N ASN A 356 -7.63 -0.24 11.68
CA ASN A 356 -7.18 0.50 12.85
C ASN A 356 -5.67 0.72 12.79
N ALA A 357 -5.27 1.98 12.78
CA ALA A 357 -3.91 2.39 12.43
C ALA A 357 -3.09 2.83 13.65
N LYS A 358 -1.78 2.56 13.60
CA LYS A 358 -0.75 3.38 14.27
C LYS A 358 0.20 3.92 13.21
N ALA A 359 0.86 5.03 13.51
CA ALA A 359 1.85 5.60 12.63
C ALA A 359 3.06 6.11 13.41
N PHE A 360 4.22 6.13 12.77
CA PHE A 360 5.46 6.69 13.32
C PHE A 360 6.36 7.22 12.21
N LEU A 361 7.29 8.08 12.58
CA LEU A 361 8.28 8.66 11.67
C LEU A 361 9.63 7.98 11.83
N VAL A 362 10.32 7.79 10.71
CA VAL A 362 11.70 7.34 10.66
C VAL A 362 12.45 8.14 9.59
N ASN A 363 13.68 8.55 9.87
CA ASN A 363 14.55 9.16 8.88
C ASN A 363 15.35 8.07 8.15
N ILE A 364 15.22 7.99 6.83
CA ILE A 364 15.97 7.02 6.02
C ILE A 364 17.22 7.70 5.46
N GLU A 365 18.37 7.35 6.01
CA GLU A 365 19.65 7.96 5.63
C GLU A 365 20.43 7.06 4.67
N ARG A 366 21.20 7.67 3.76
CA ARG A 366 22.15 6.95 2.92
C ARG A 366 23.40 6.62 3.73
N GLU A 367 23.91 5.40 3.61
CA GLU A 367 25.22 5.01 4.16
C GLU A 367 26.38 5.90 3.71
#